data_AF-A0AA41FIL7-F1
#
_entry.id   AF-A0AA41FIL7-F1
#
_cell.length_a   1.000
_cell.length_b   1.000
_cell.length_c   1.000
_cell.angle_alpha   90.00
_cell.angle_beta   90.00
_cell.angle_gamma   90.00
#
_symmetry.space_group_name_H-M   'P 1'
#
loop_
_entity.id
_entity.type
_entity.pdbx_description
1 polymer ?
#
loop_
_entity_poly.entity_id
_entity_poly.type
_entity_poly.pdbx_seq_one_letter_code
_entity_poly.pdbx_strand_id
1 'polypeptide(L)' 'MTFPIDIEEYTRDKMKLLEDPDMGDYAVFRAMAIFANMAYTAGLEAGRKEAEICKE' A
#
# COMPACT_ATOMS: atom_id res chain seq x y z
N MET A 1 -3.74 3.38 -9.05
CA MET A 1 -3.55 2.75 -7.74
C MET A 1 -4.40 3.53 -6.75
N THR A 2 -5.41 2.90 -6.16
CA THR A 2 -6.34 3.50 -5.20
C THR A 2 -6.02 2.97 -3.80
N PHE A 3 -6.21 3.82 -2.79
CA PHE A 3 -5.97 3.46 -1.39
C PHE A 3 -7.29 3.23 -0.63
N PRO A 4 -7.34 2.31 0.35
CA PRO A 4 -6.29 1.33 0.65
C PRO A 4 -6.13 0.34 -0.51
N ILE A 5 -4.90 -0.08 -0.76
CA ILE A 5 -4.55 -1.08 -1.77
C ILE A 5 -5.05 -2.44 -1.29
N ASP A 6 -5.81 -3.16 -2.11
CA ASP A 6 -6.05 -4.59 -1.91
C ASP A 6 -4.74 -5.34 -2.14
N ILE A 7 -4.19 -5.89 -1.06
CA ILE A 7 -2.86 -6.52 -1.05
C ILE A 7 -2.82 -7.75 -1.97
N GLU A 8 -3.89 -8.56 -2.00
CA GLU A 8 -3.91 -9.82 -2.74
C GLU A 8 -4.21 -9.59 -4.22
N GLU A 9 -5.09 -8.64 -4.54
CA GLU A 9 -5.30 -8.17 -5.92
C GLU A 9 -4.01 -7.56 -6.48
N TYR A 10 -3.40 -6.62 -5.76
CA TYR A 10 -2.15 -5.98 -6.18
C TYR A 10 -1.03 -7.00 -6.41
N THR A 11 -0.81 -7.90 -5.45
CA THR A 11 0.27 -8.89 -5.53
C THR A 11 0.05 -9.80 -6.74
N ARG A 12 -1.16 -10.36 -6.92
CA ARG A 12 -1.45 -11.22 -8.09
C ARG A 12 -1.31 -10.47 -9.41
N ASP A 13 -1.75 -9.23 -9.48
CA ASP A 13 -1.64 -8.45 -10.72
C ASP A 13 -0.19 -8.13 -11.08
N LYS A 14 0.67 -7.91 -10.09
CA LYS A 14 2.11 -7.74 -10.33
C LYS A 14 2.79 -9.04 -10.74
N MET A 15 2.42 -10.16 -10.14
CA MET A 15 2.96 -11.48 -10.48
C MET A 15 2.68 -11.86 -11.95
N LYS A 16 1.52 -11.45 -12.51
CA LYS A 16 1.18 -11.69 -13.93
C LYS A 16 2.11 -10.98 -14.93
N LEU A 17 2.89 -10.00 -14.48
CA LEU A 17 3.82 -9.24 -15.34
C LEU A 17 5.19 -9.90 -15.47
N LEU A 18 5.45 -10.94 -14.68
CA LEU A 18 6.71 -11.68 -14.68
C LEU A 18 6.59 -12.93 -15.55
N GLU A 19 7.69 -13.29 -16.23
CA GLU A 19 7.73 -14.45 -17.13
C GLU A 19 7.77 -15.79 -16.36
N ASP A 20 8.54 -15.85 -15.28
CA ASP A 20 8.65 -17.03 -14.40
C ASP A 20 8.73 -16.57 -12.93
N PRO A 21 7.58 -16.16 -12.34
CA PRO A 21 7.58 -15.60 -10.99
C PRO A 21 7.72 -16.66 -9.90
N ASP A 22 8.40 -16.30 -8.81
CA ASP A 22 8.57 -17.17 -7.65
C ASP A 22 7.90 -16.64 -6.36
N MET A 23 8.04 -17.40 -5.27
CA MET A 23 7.49 -17.02 -3.97
C MET A 23 8.21 -15.80 -3.35
N GLY A 24 9.45 -15.53 -3.77
CA GLY A 24 10.20 -14.32 -3.41
C GLY A 24 9.57 -13.08 -4.02
N ASP A 25 9.26 -13.11 -5.33
CA ASP A 25 8.55 -12.02 -6.02
C ASP A 25 7.19 -11.73 -5.38
N TYR A 26 6.44 -12.78 -5.05
CA TYR A 26 5.17 -12.66 -4.34
C TYR A 26 5.35 -11.93 -3.00
N ALA A 27 6.35 -12.35 -2.20
CA ALA A 27 6.63 -11.74 -0.91
C ALA A 27 7.03 -10.26 -1.05
N VAL A 28 7.81 -9.91 -2.08
CA VAL A 28 8.21 -8.52 -2.36
C VAL A 28 7.00 -7.66 -2.69
N PHE A 29 6.18 -8.06 -3.66
CA PHE A 29 5.01 -7.25 -4.04
C PHE A 29 4.00 -7.14 -2.91
N ARG A 30 3.80 -8.20 -2.13
CA ARG A 30 2.96 -8.18 -0.94
C ARG A 30 3.48 -7.21 0.10
N ALA A 31 4.79 -7.22 0.38
CA ALA A 31 5.42 -6.29 1.32
C ALA A 31 5.26 -4.84 0.85
N MET A 32 5.45 -4.57 -0.45
CA MET A 32 5.27 -3.23 -1.01
C MET A 32 3.84 -2.70 -0.81
N ALA A 33 2.81 -3.51 -1.07
CA ALA A 33 1.42 -3.13 -0.84
C ALA A 33 1.13 -2.80 0.63
N ILE A 34 1.67 -3.61 1.55
CA ILE A 34 1.57 -3.36 3.00
C ILE A 34 2.22 -2.04 3.38
N PHE A 35 3.46 -1.79 2.95
CA PHE A 35 4.18 -0.56 3.26
C PHE A 35 3.46 0.68 2.70
N ALA A 36 2.94 0.60 1.48
CA ALA A 36 2.17 1.69 0.88
C ALA A 36 0.89 2.01 1.68
N ASN A 37 0.16 0.99 2.14
CA ASN A 37 -1.02 1.17 2.99
C ASN A 37 -0.68 1.77 4.36
N MET A 38 0.43 1.35 4.95
CA MET A 38 0.92 1.93 6.21
C MET A 38 1.24 3.42 6.04
N ALA A 39 1.98 3.77 4.98
CA ALA A 39 2.32 5.16 4.69
C ALA A 39 1.07 6.02 4.44
N TYR A 40 0.10 5.52 3.68
CA TYR A 40 -1.17 6.20 3.46
C TYR A 40 -1.93 6.45 4.78
N THR A 41 -2.01 5.43 5.64
CA THR A 41 -2.70 5.54 6.93
C THR A 41 -2.02 6.54 7.86
N ALA A 42 -0.69 6.53 7.92
CA ALA A 42 0.08 7.51 8.70
C ALA A 42 -0.14 8.94 8.18
N GLY A 43 -0.16 9.13 6.86
CA GLY A 43 -0.48 10.41 6.23
C GLY A 43 -1.89 10.92 6.55
N LEU A 44 -2.90 10.03 6.52
CA LEU A 44 -4.27 10.38 6.94
C LEU A 44 -4.33 10.80 8.41
N GLU A 45 -3.59 10.13 9.29
CA GLU A 45 -3.53 10.49 10.71
C GLU A 45 -2.86 11.84 10.93
N ALA A 46 -1.75 12.11 10.25
CA ALA A 46 -1.07 13.40 10.29
C ALA A 46 -1.99 14.52 9.79
N GLY A 47 -2.63 14.35 8.64
CA GLY A 47 -3.57 15.34 8.09
C GLY A 47 -4.78 15.58 8.99
N ARG A 48 -5.30 14.56 9.68
CA ARG A 48 -6.36 14.76 10.69
C ARG A 48 -5.89 15.63 11.85
N LYS A 49 -4.69 15.39 12.37
CA LYS A 49 -4.11 16.19 13.47
C LYS A 49 -3.90 17.65 13.04
N GLU A 50 -3.37 17.89 11.84
CA GLU A 50 -3.22 19.23 11.29
C GLU A 50 -4.56 19.95 11.13
N ALA A 51 -5.58 19.26 10.58
CA ALA A 51 -6.91 19.82 10.40
C ALA A 51 -7.64 20.13 11.72
N GLU A 52 -7.34 19.39 12.80
CA GLU A 52 -7.84 19.71 14.15
C GLU A 52 -7.23 21.01 14.69
N ILE A 53 -5.93 21.22 14.49
CA ILE A 53 -5.23 22.46 14.90
C ILE A 53 -5.79 23.67 14.13
N CYS A 54 -6.06 23.55 12.83
CA CYS A 54 -6.56 24.65 12.01
C CYS A 54 -8.02 25.04 12.25
N LYS A 55 -8.75 24.37 13.16
CA LYS A 55 -10.12 24.73 13.54
C LYS A 55 -10.20 25.75 14.69
N GLU A 56 -9.07 26.13 15.26
CA GLU A 56 -8.92 27.25 16.22
C GLU A 56 -8.79 28.60 15.50
#